data_AF-A0A651HRC9-F1
#
_entry.id   AF-A0A651HRC9-F1
#
_cell.length_a   1.000
_cell.length_b   1.000
_cell.length_c   1.000
_cell.angle_alpha   90.00
_cell.angle_beta   90.00
_cell.angle_gamma   90.00
#
_symmetry.space_group_name_H-M   'P 1'
#
loop_
_entity.id
_entity.type
_entity.pdbx_description
1 polymer ?
#
loop_
_entity_poly.entity_id
_entity_poly.type
_entity_poly.pdbx_seq_one_letter_code
_entity_poly.pdbx_strand_id
1 'polypeptide(L)'
;MRAPNGSFLLWATGVPLRRCGGSMRCVERARRATKNPLREGGHPLSLQPFKLRNPGEGGHPGSRAFRRGSTALEKPMPCATVHMAVAGRVLRDWRDTPARAPVSLARPGVEEAFLHGAMAPDVGFIPGTHRLVSELAHYVQPGDLARALLRTAGSAQEEAFAWGWACHLLADVEIHPVVGRAVGERLYGDRSRRVDAMEDVGTHVSLEVGVDVAVLRLEEDLPRPPGRPFFPVGGRVRHLIRALAETYDLEWDPSSLTQHHVRATRLTRWWPRTLSLLPLHPSLPPGAPPPSTFLGRVTRTQNRRDALAGFLRPEAPRAWFVEAVREGIETVAVGFRSAVESGLGCIVNPNLETGQESREGAGHPATDLAARNLREARRKGLPIRG
;
A
#
# COMPACT_ATOMS: atom_id res chain seq x y z
N MET A 1 15.86 -58.52 27.94
CA MET A 1 16.76 -57.61 28.70
C MET A 1 16.20 -56.21 28.58
N ARG A 2 15.39 -55.79 29.56
CA ARG A 2 15.64 -54.71 30.55
C ARG A 2 15.79 -53.29 29.95
N ALA A 3 14.81 -52.46 30.31
CA ALA A 3 14.78 -51.00 30.21
C ALA A 3 15.78 -50.31 31.15
N PRO A 4 15.88 -48.97 31.07
CA PRO A 4 15.55 -48.12 32.24
C PRO A 4 14.58 -46.98 31.81
N ASN A 5 13.45 -46.74 32.47
CA ASN A 5 13.20 -46.13 33.79
C ASN A 5 13.81 -44.75 34.01
N GLY A 6 12.94 -43.74 34.02
CA GLY A 6 13.14 -42.39 34.54
C GLY A 6 11.81 -41.63 34.54
N SER A 7 11.14 -41.58 35.68
CA SER A 7 9.80 -41.02 35.90
C SER A 7 9.83 -39.66 36.62
N PHE A 8 8.66 -38.99 36.60
CA PHE A 8 8.20 -37.83 37.42
C PHE A 8 8.66 -36.42 36.96
N LEU A 9 7.83 -35.36 36.90
CA LEU A 9 6.64 -35.00 37.69
C LEU A 9 5.55 -34.28 36.86
N LEU A 10 4.29 -34.56 37.21
CA LEU A 10 3.09 -33.76 36.92
C LEU A 10 3.11 -32.45 37.73
N TRP A 11 2.58 -31.36 37.17
CA TRP A 11 1.71 -30.45 37.91
C TRP A 11 0.48 -30.11 37.06
N ALA A 12 -0.68 -30.49 37.59
CA ALA A 12 -1.99 -30.18 37.07
C ALA A 12 -2.55 -28.97 37.83
N THR A 13 -3.11 -28.01 37.10
CA THR A 13 -4.11 -27.09 37.65
C THR A 13 -5.28 -27.05 36.67
N GLY A 14 -6.31 -27.81 37.00
CA GLY A 14 -7.58 -27.81 36.29
C GLY A 14 -8.39 -26.55 36.59
N VAL A 15 -9.09 -26.07 35.57
CA VAL A 15 -10.26 -25.20 35.71
C VAL A 15 -11.35 -25.79 34.81
N PRO A 16 -12.58 -26.02 35.30
CA PRO A 16 -13.60 -26.76 34.57
C PRO A 16 -14.23 -25.91 33.46
N LEU A 17 -14.31 -26.48 32.26
CA LEU A 17 -15.09 -25.95 31.15
C LEU A 17 -16.58 -26.11 31.43
N ARG A 18 -17.26 -25.00 31.76
CA ARG A 18 -18.72 -24.92 31.69
C ARG A 18 -19.16 -24.75 30.24
N ARG A 19 -20.02 -25.65 29.77
CA ARG A 19 -20.87 -25.45 28.59
C ARG A 19 -21.83 -24.28 28.84
N CYS A 20 -21.84 -23.29 27.95
CA CYS A 20 -22.99 -22.41 27.75
C CYS A 20 -23.37 -22.41 26.27
N GLY A 21 -24.65 -22.72 26.03
CA GLY A 21 -25.30 -22.70 24.73
C GLY A 21 -25.45 -21.29 24.18
N GLY A 22 -25.82 -21.24 22.90
CA GLY A 22 -25.73 -20.07 22.03
C GLY A 22 -26.66 -18.91 22.37
N SER A 23 -26.40 -17.79 21.67
CA SER A 23 -27.39 -16.84 21.16
C SER A 23 -26.67 -15.63 20.56
N MET A 24 -27.16 -15.17 19.41
CA MET A 24 -26.74 -13.96 18.69
C MET A 24 -26.72 -12.73 19.60
N ARG A 25 -25.65 -11.92 19.52
CA ARG A 25 -25.62 -10.43 19.62
C ARG A 25 -24.17 -9.96 19.79
N CYS A 26 -23.52 -9.58 18.69
CA CYS A 26 -22.17 -8.98 18.72
C CYS A 26 -22.03 -7.65 17.96
N VAL A 27 -23.12 -6.91 17.72
CA VAL A 27 -23.06 -5.64 16.95
C VAL A 27 -23.34 -4.38 17.80
N GLU A 28 -23.75 -4.51 19.07
CA GLU A 28 -24.13 -3.33 19.88
C GLU A 28 -23.10 -2.87 20.93
N ARG A 29 -21.98 -3.57 21.14
CA ARG A 29 -20.99 -3.18 22.19
C ARG A 29 -20.02 -2.07 21.78
N ALA A 30 -19.89 -1.74 20.50
CA ALA A 30 -18.99 -0.67 20.05
C ALA A 30 -19.58 0.75 20.15
N ARG A 31 -20.88 0.91 20.47
CA ARG A 31 -21.56 2.24 20.49
C ARG A 31 -21.69 2.91 21.86
N ARG A 32 -21.24 2.30 22.96
CA ARG A 32 -21.43 2.85 24.33
C ARG A 32 -20.16 3.15 25.12
N ALA A 33 -18.97 3.12 24.50
CA ALA A 33 -17.70 3.33 25.20
C ALA A 33 -17.15 4.77 25.17
N THR A 34 -18.01 5.79 25.04
CA THR A 34 -17.61 7.20 25.21
C THR A 34 -18.59 7.91 26.15
N LYS A 35 -18.37 7.75 27.47
CA LYS A 35 -18.74 8.68 28.57
C LYS A 35 -18.67 7.96 29.93
N ASN A 36 -17.48 7.87 30.52
CA ASN A 36 -17.22 8.26 31.93
C ASN A 36 -15.75 7.99 32.30
N PRO A 37 -15.10 8.88 33.06
CA PRO A 37 -13.76 8.65 33.59
C PRO A 37 -13.82 8.08 35.02
N LEU A 38 -12.95 7.11 35.33
CA LEU A 38 -12.05 7.05 36.50
C LEU A 38 -11.66 5.58 36.84
N ARG A 39 -10.34 5.41 37.05
CA ARG A 39 -9.59 4.55 38.00
C ARG A 39 -10.08 3.09 38.19
N GLU A 40 -9.26 2.05 38.07
CA GLU A 40 -8.00 1.79 38.77
C GLU A 40 -7.30 0.53 38.20
N GLY A 41 -5.97 0.46 38.34
CA GLY A 41 -5.26 -0.76 38.74
C GLY A 41 -5.20 -1.97 37.79
N GLY A 42 -4.39 -1.89 36.74
CA GLY A 42 -3.94 -3.09 36.02
C GLY A 42 -2.71 -2.77 35.18
N HIS A 43 -1.56 -3.33 35.53
CA HIS A 43 -0.34 -3.21 34.72
C HIS A 43 -0.59 -3.82 33.33
N PRO A 44 -0.53 -3.04 32.23
CA PRO A 44 -0.58 -3.61 30.91
C PRO A 44 0.79 -4.19 30.57
N LEU A 45 0.79 -5.41 30.01
CA LEU A 45 1.92 -5.92 29.25
C LEU A 45 2.29 -4.87 28.19
N SER A 46 3.46 -4.26 28.37
CA SER A 46 4.04 -3.27 27.47
C SER A 46 4.38 -3.93 26.15
N LEU A 47 3.44 -3.91 25.20
CA LEU A 47 3.75 -4.13 23.79
C LEU A 47 4.62 -2.95 23.34
N GLN A 48 5.84 -3.24 22.90
CA GLN A 48 6.74 -2.25 22.30
C GLN A 48 6.02 -1.61 21.11
N PRO A 49 5.91 -0.28 21.02
CA PRO A 49 5.43 0.37 19.81
C PRO A 49 6.32 -0.06 18.64
N PHE A 50 5.71 -0.20 17.46
CA PHE A 50 6.38 -0.47 16.19
C PHE A 50 7.48 0.58 15.97
N LYS A 51 8.70 0.27 16.43
CA LYS A 51 9.87 1.13 16.27
C LYS A 51 10.42 0.88 14.88
N LEU A 52 9.98 1.71 13.94
CA LEU A 52 10.77 1.98 12.74
C LEU A 52 12.18 2.37 13.21
N ARG A 53 13.17 1.56 12.86
CA ARG A 53 14.58 1.90 13.06
C ARG A 53 14.84 3.18 12.25
N ASN A 54 15.00 4.31 12.93
CA ASN A 54 15.59 5.53 12.35
C ASN A 54 17.09 5.32 12.20
N PRO A 55 17.67 5.27 10.98
CA PRO A 55 19.09 5.45 10.80
C PRO A 55 19.36 6.95 10.57
N GLY A 56 19.98 7.61 11.55
CA GLY A 56 20.80 8.81 11.37
C GLY A 56 20.08 10.10 10.95
N GLU A 57 19.93 11.02 11.89
CA GLU A 57 19.81 12.46 11.61
C GLU A 57 21.14 12.96 11.03
N GLY A 58 21.27 12.92 9.71
CA GLY A 58 22.31 13.64 8.97
C GLY A 58 21.70 14.89 8.35
N GLY A 59 21.93 16.05 8.95
CA GLY A 59 21.50 17.34 8.39
C GLY A 59 22.15 17.59 7.03
N HIS A 60 21.34 17.78 5.99
CA HIS A 60 21.81 18.22 4.67
C HIS A 60 21.81 19.75 4.60
N PRO A 61 22.94 20.41 4.28
CA PRO A 61 22.95 21.81 3.93
C PRO A 61 22.70 21.98 2.42
N GLY A 62 21.77 22.86 2.05
CA GLY A 62 21.75 23.50 0.73
C GLY A 62 20.70 23.01 -0.25
N SER A 63 19.42 23.30 0.00
CA SER A 63 18.38 23.27 -1.04
C SER A 63 18.58 24.44 -2.01
N ARG A 64 19.17 24.18 -3.18
CA ARG A 64 19.14 25.13 -4.31
C ARG A 64 17.70 25.29 -4.79
N ALA A 65 17.30 26.53 -5.07
CA ALA A 65 15.99 26.91 -5.57
C ALA A 65 15.53 26.03 -6.74
N PHE A 66 14.47 25.26 -6.51
CA PHE A 66 13.78 24.45 -7.50
C PHE A 66 13.16 25.39 -8.54
N ARG A 67 13.69 25.41 -9.76
CA ARG A 67 13.13 26.21 -10.86
C ARG A 67 11.72 25.71 -11.18
N ARG A 68 10.75 26.63 -11.12
CA ARG A 68 9.39 26.47 -11.66
C ARG A 68 9.48 26.16 -13.15
N GLY A 69 8.99 24.98 -13.55
CA GLY A 69 8.98 24.57 -14.95
C GLY A 69 8.70 23.10 -15.18
N SER A 70 7.60 22.56 -14.65
CA SER A 70 6.88 21.42 -15.21
C SER A 70 5.52 21.31 -14.50
N THR A 71 4.45 21.61 -15.22
CA THR A 71 3.06 21.49 -14.76
C THR A 71 2.45 20.12 -15.08
N ALA A 72 3.27 19.09 -15.34
CA ALA A 72 2.82 17.73 -15.56
C ALA A 72 3.96 16.75 -15.20
N LEU A 73 3.97 16.25 -13.97
CA LEU A 73 4.65 14.99 -13.67
C LEU A 73 3.82 13.89 -14.36
N GLU A 74 4.17 13.58 -15.60
CA GLU A 74 3.43 12.64 -16.45
C GLU A 74 3.63 11.19 -15.97
N LYS A 75 2.72 10.81 -15.07
CA LYS A 75 2.13 9.48 -14.80
C LYS A 75 3.08 8.39 -14.25
N PRO A 76 3.24 8.26 -12.91
CA PRO A 76 3.76 7.04 -12.33
C PRO A 76 2.85 5.87 -12.69
N MET A 77 3.40 4.66 -12.77
CA MET A 77 2.69 3.46 -13.22
C MET A 77 2.52 2.54 -12.00
N PRO A 78 1.33 1.96 -11.76
CA PRO A 78 1.12 1.15 -10.57
C PRO A 78 1.95 -0.14 -10.63
N CYS A 79 2.61 -0.50 -9.54
CA CYS A 79 3.29 -1.78 -9.41
C CYS A 79 2.39 -2.75 -8.64
N ALA A 80 1.45 -3.36 -9.38
CA ALA A 80 0.40 -4.16 -8.75
C ALA A 80 0.90 -5.52 -8.22
N THR A 81 2.03 -6.06 -8.70
CA THR A 81 2.40 -7.45 -8.42
C THR A 81 2.81 -7.65 -6.96
N VAL A 82 3.66 -6.77 -6.42
CA VAL A 82 4.05 -6.82 -5.01
C VAL A 82 2.83 -6.72 -4.10
N HIS A 83 1.88 -5.80 -4.35
CA HIS A 83 0.65 -5.70 -3.57
C HIS A 83 -0.21 -6.96 -3.67
N MET A 84 -0.31 -7.59 -4.84
CA MET A 84 -1.01 -8.87 -4.98
C MET A 84 -0.30 -10.00 -4.22
N ALA A 85 1.03 -9.97 -4.13
CA ALA A 85 1.77 -10.94 -3.31
C ALA A 85 1.43 -10.79 -1.81
N VAL A 86 1.45 -9.56 -1.28
CA VAL A 86 1.04 -9.28 0.10
C VAL A 86 -0.41 -9.70 0.33
N ALA A 87 -1.31 -9.26 -0.53
CA ALA A 87 -2.73 -9.59 -0.44
C ALA A 87 -2.97 -11.11 -0.48
N GLY A 88 -2.24 -11.84 -1.32
CA GLY A 88 -2.30 -13.29 -1.41
C GLY A 88 -1.87 -14.01 -0.12
N ARG A 89 -0.82 -13.52 0.53
CA ARG A 89 -0.37 -14.03 1.84
C ARG A 89 -1.43 -13.81 2.92
N VAL A 90 -2.02 -12.62 2.98
CA VAL A 90 -3.12 -12.31 3.91
C VAL A 90 -4.34 -13.20 3.66
N LEU A 91 -4.75 -13.35 2.40
CA LEU A 91 -5.88 -14.20 2.04
C LEU A 91 -5.62 -15.67 2.38
N ARG A 92 -4.39 -16.16 2.23
CA ARG A 92 -4.01 -17.51 2.66
C ARG A 92 -4.14 -17.69 4.18
N ASP A 93 -3.61 -16.77 5.00
CA ASP A 93 -3.80 -16.84 6.47
C ASP A 93 -5.29 -16.86 6.84
N TRP A 94 -6.12 -16.08 6.14
CA TRP A 94 -7.57 -16.09 6.37
C TRP A 94 -8.26 -17.38 5.92
N ARG A 95 -7.77 -18.07 4.88
CA ARG A 95 -8.29 -19.38 4.49
C ARG A 95 -7.88 -20.46 5.47
N ASP A 96 -6.62 -20.42 5.92
CA ASP A 96 -6.05 -21.39 6.85
C ASP A 96 -6.61 -21.22 8.27
N THR A 97 -6.89 -19.97 8.66
CA THR A 97 -7.47 -19.62 9.95
C THR A 97 -8.67 -18.67 9.81
N PRO A 98 -9.85 -19.14 9.37
CA PRO A 98 -11.02 -18.30 9.11
C PRO A 98 -11.49 -17.46 10.31
N ALA A 99 -11.23 -17.90 11.54
CA ALA A 99 -11.55 -17.15 12.75
C ALA A 99 -10.74 -15.85 12.92
N ARG A 100 -9.62 -15.69 12.19
CA ARG A 100 -8.81 -14.47 12.16
C ARG A 100 -9.25 -13.47 11.09
N ALA A 101 -10.06 -13.91 10.13
CA ALA A 101 -10.54 -13.04 9.08
C ALA A 101 -11.59 -12.06 9.65
N PRO A 102 -11.44 -10.74 9.45
CA PRO A 102 -12.45 -9.77 9.86
C PRO A 102 -13.74 -9.92 9.03
N VAL A 103 -13.63 -10.50 7.84
CA VAL A 103 -14.73 -10.76 6.91
C VAL A 103 -14.70 -12.22 6.45
N SER A 104 -15.87 -12.85 6.34
CA SER A 104 -15.96 -14.24 5.89
C SER A 104 -15.69 -14.37 4.39
N LEU A 105 -14.61 -15.07 4.03
CA LEU A 105 -14.26 -15.38 2.64
C LEU A 105 -15.29 -16.27 1.91
N ALA A 106 -16.15 -16.97 2.66
CA ALA A 106 -17.23 -17.77 2.08
C ALA A 106 -18.33 -16.91 1.41
N ARG A 107 -18.36 -15.60 1.70
CA ARG A 107 -19.34 -14.68 1.11
C ARG A 107 -18.93 -14.31 -0.33
N PRO A 108 -19.85 -14.42 -1.32
CA PRO A 108 -19.53 -14.08 -2.70
C PRO A 108 -18.97 -12.66 -2.86
N GLY A 109 -17.84 -12.56 -3.57
CA GLY A 109 -17.19 -11.30 -3.92
C GLY A 109 -16.36 -10.65 -2.81
N VAL A 110 -16.27 -11.22 -1.60
CA VAL A 110 -15.42 -10.67 -0.52
C VAL A 110 -13.94 -10.69 -0.89
N GLU A 111 -13.46 -11.81 -1.43
CA GLU A 111 -12.07 -11.94 -1.87
C GLU A 111 -11.73 -10.95 -3.00
N GLU A 112 -12.60 -10.86 -4.00
CA GLU A 112 -12.43 -9.92 -5.13
C GLU A 112 -12.43 -8.47 -4.64
N ALA A 113 -13.29 -8.12 -3.67
CA ALA A 113 -13.33 -6.80 -3.07
C ALA A 113 -12.04 -6.47 -2.31
N PHE A 114 -11.49 -7.41 -1.54
CA PHE A 114 -10.21 -7.25 -0.85
C PHE A 114 -9.06 -6.98 -1.84
N LEU A 115 -8.97 -7.77 -2.91
CA LEU A 115 -7.97 -7.57 -3.95
C LEU A 115 -8.12 -6.21 -4.65
N HIS A 116 -9.35 -5.76 -4.90
CA HIS A 116 -9.61 -4.41 -5.41
C HIS A 116 -9.14 -3.32 -4.44
N GLY A 117 -9.41 -3.48 -3.15
CA GLY A 117 -8.93 -2.58 -2.11
C GLY A 117 -7.42 -2.47 -2.10
N ALA A 118 -6.71 -3.59 -2.24
CA ALA A 118 -5.25 -3.65 -2.25
C ALA A 118 -4.59 -2.97 -3.47
N MET A 119 -5.36 -2.64 -4.50
CA MET A 119 -4.89 -1.91 -5.67
C MET A 119 -5.42 -0.47 -5.75
N ALA A 120 -6.51 -0.18 -5.05
CA ALA A 120 -7.27 1.04 -5.22
C ALA A 120 -6.47 2.33 -4.93
N PRO A 121 -5.54 2.39 -3.95
CA PRO A 121 -4.72 3.57 -3.73
C PRO A 121 -3.89 3.99 -4.95
N ASP A 122 -3.49 3.05 -5.81
CA ASP A 122 -2.66 3.33 -7.00
C ASP A 122 -3.45 3.60 -8.28
N VAL A 123 -4.76 3.38 -8.25
CA VAL A 123 -5.61 3.46 -9.45
C VAL A 123 -5.51 4.80 -10.18
N GLY A 124 -5.33 5.90 -9.45
CA GLY A 124 -5.17 7.27 -9.97
C GLY A 124 -3.85 7.54 -10.69
N PHE A 125 -2.87 6.64 -10.59
CA PHE A 125 -1.60 6.75 -11.30
C PHE A 125 -1.66 6.08 -12.69
N ILE A 126 -2.61 5.18 -12.92
CA ILE A 126 -2.82 4.55 -14.23
C ILE A 126 -3.09 5.58 -15.34
N PRO A 127 -2.52 5.42 -16.56
CA PRO A 127 -2.75 6.36 -17.64
C PRO A 127 -4.22 6.67 -17.94
N GLY A 128 -4.58 7.94 -17.73
CA GLY A 128 -5.90 8.51 -17.99
C GLY A 128 -6.93 8.25 -16.89
N THR A 129 -6.46 8.00 -15.66
CA THR A 129 -7.23 8.16 -14.43
C THR A 129 -6.89 9.49 -13.73
N HIS A 130 -7.71 9.86 -12.75
CA HIS A 130 -7.51 11.09 -11.97
C HIS A 130 -6.62 10.83 -10.75
N ARG A 131 -5.55 11.62 -10.62
CA ARG A 131 -4.47 11.38 -9.64
C ARG A 131 -4.82 11.71 -8.21
N LEU A 132 -5.70 12.69 -7.98
CA LEU A 132 -5.85 13.29 -6.65
C LEU A 132 -6.20 12.24 -5.57
N VAL A 133 -7.06 11.26 -5.87
CA VAL A 133 -7.38 10.22 -4.89
C VAL A 133 -6.13 9.45 -4.49
N SER A 134 -5.29 9.05 -5.44
CA SER A 134 -4.02 8.37 -5.18
C SER A 134 -3.03 9.27 -4.44
N GLU A 135 -2.92 10.54 -4.81
CA GLU A 135 -2.06 11.50 -4.10
C GLU A 135 -2.48 11.67 -2.63
N LEU A 136 -3.78 11.77 -2.35
CA LEU A 136 -4.28 11.83 -0.99
C LEU A 136 -4.04 10.52 -0.25
N ALA A 137 -4.35 9.38 -0.90
CA ALA A 137 -4.15 8.05 -0.36
C ALA A 137 -2.70 7.70 -0.02
N HIS A 138 -1.72 8.39 -0.61
CA HIS A 138 -0.30 8.18 -0.34
C HIS A 138 0.30 9.21 0.60
N TYR A 139 -0.19 10.46 0.51
CA TYR A 139 0.56 11.58 1.04
C TYR A 139 -0.19 12.45 2.03
N VAL A 140 -1.50 12.31 2.19
CA VAL A 140 -2.30 13.17 3.09
C VAL A 140 -3.22 12.30 3.93
N GLN A 141 -2.90 12.10 5.20
CA GLN A 141 -3.76 11.37 6.15
C GLN A 141 -4.26 9.98 5.68
N PRO A 142 -3.40 9.10 5.14
CA PRO A 142 -3.87 7.86 4.54
C PRO A 142 -4.46 6.86 5.56
N GLY A 143 -3.95 6.85 6.79
CA GLY A 143 -4.51 6.04 7.87
C GLY A 143 -5.93 6.47 8.26
N ASP A 144 -6.20 7.78 8.28
CA ASP A 144 -7.55 8.31 8.53
C ASP A 144 -8.52 7.90 7.41
N LEU A 145 -8.07 7.93 6.16
CA LEU A 145 -8.87 7.46 5.03
C LEU A 145 -9.20 5.97 5.14
N ALA A 146 -8.23 5.12 5.46
CA ALA A 146 -8.47 3.69 5.65
C ALA A 146 -9.45 3.40 6.80
N ARG A 147 -9.34 4.14 7.91
CA ARG A 147 -10.31 4.07 9.01
C ARG A 147 -11.69 4.56 8.60
N ALA A 148 -11.79 5.63 7.80
CA ALA A 148 -13.07 6.12 7.29
C ALA A 148 -13.72 5.09 6.35
N LEU A 149 -12.93 4.41 5.50
CA LEU A 149 -13.42 3.30 4.69
C LEU A 149 -13.99 2.18 5.58
N LEU A 150 -13.30 1.75 6.64
CA LEU A 150 -13.86 0.74 7.55
C LEU A 150 -15.13 1.22 8.25
N ARG A 151 -15.15 2.44 8.79
CA ARG A 151 -16.30 2.99 9.51
C ARG A 151 -17.55 3.13 8.63
N THR A 152 -17.36 3.49 7.36
CA THR A 152 -18.46 3.77 6.43
C THR A 152 -18.93 2.53 5.67
N ALA A 153 -18.25 1.39 5.80
CA ALA A 153 -18.63 0.14 5.17
C ALA A 153 -20.02 -0.32 5.64
N GLY A 154 -20.92 -0.58 4.68
CA GLY A 154 -22.29 -1.06 4.92
C GLY A 154 -22.51 -2.51 4.49
N SER A 155 -21.48 -3.18 3.99
CA SER A 155 -21.54 -4.58 3.55
C SER A 155 -20.20 -5.28 3.75
N ALA A 156 -20.21 -6.62 3.77
CA ALA A 156 -19.00 -7.41 3.89
C ALA A 156 -18.01 -7.16 2.72
N GLN A 157 -18.51 -6.85 1.53
CA GLN A 157 -17.65 -6.49 0.40
C GLN A 157 -17.00 -5.12 0.56
N GLU A 158 -17.74 -4.11 1.04
CA GLU A 158 -17.16 -2.78 1.33
C GLU A 158 -16.15 -2.84 2.48
N GLU A 159 -16.41 -3.67 3.49
CA GLU A 159 -15.47 -3.92 4.57
C GLU A 159 -14.22 -4.65 4.07
N ALA A 160 -14.37 -5.66 3.22
CA ALA A 160 -13.24 -6.35 2.59
C ALA A 160 -12.40 -5.41 1.71
N PHE A 161 -13.05 -4.54 0.93
CA PHE A 161 -12.38 -3.48 0.16
C PHE A 161 -11.58 -2.54 1.08
N ALA A 162 -12.15 -2.13 2.21
CA ALA A 162 -11.44 -1.30 3.19
C ALA A 162 -10.22 -2.01 3.82
N TRP A 163 -10.33 -3.31 4.14
CA TRP A 163 -9.19 -4.10 4.60
C TRP A 163 -8.13 -4.30 3.51
N GLY A 164 -8.53 -4.46 2.26
CA GLY A 164 -7.63 -4.47 1.12
C GLY A 164 -6.85 -3.16 1.01
N TRP A 165 -7.55 -2.02 1.16
CA TRP A 165 -6.92 -0.70 1.19
C TRP A 165 -5.87 -0.59 2.31
N ALA A 166 -6.21 -1.02 3.52
CA ALA A 166 -5.25 -1.05 4.63
C ALA A 166 -4.05 -1.97 4.36
N CYS A 167 -4.26 -3.09 3.66
CA CYS A 167 -3.19 -4.01 3.25
C CYS A 167 -2.18 -3.31 2.32
N HIS A 168 -2.66 -2.49 1.38
CA HIS A 168 -1.82 -1.68 0.52
C HIS A 168 -1.00 -0.67 1.33
N LEU A 169 -1.64 0.12 2.20
CA LEU A 169 -0.95 1.11 3.03
C LEU A 169 0.21 0.50 3.84
N LEU A 170 -0.01 -0.66 4.45
CA LEU A 170 1.03 -1.35 5.20
C LEU A 170 2.15 -1.87 4.30
N ALA A 171 1.82 -2.31 3.08
CA ALA A 171 2.80 -2.74 2.09
C ALA A 171 3.74 -1.58 1.70
N ASP A 172 3.20 -0.41 1.38
CA ASP A 172 4.03 0.74 0.97
C ASP A 172 4.95 1.21 2.09
N VAL A 173 4.41 1.33 3.32
CA VAL A 173 5.19 1.76 4.48
C VAL A 173 6.40 0.87 4.72
N GLU A 174 6.24 -0.44 4.47
CA GLU A 174 7.33 -1.40 4.63
C GLU A 174 8.28 -1.41 3.42
N ILE A 175 7.73 -1.32 2.20
CA ILE A 175 8.45 -1.67 0.97
C ILE A 175 9.02 -0.44 0.25
N HIS A 176 8.34 0.71 0.20
CA HIS A 176 8.86 1.91 -0.49
C HIS A 176 10.20 2.40 0.07
N PRO A 177 10.45 2.35 1.40
CA PRO A 177 11.79 2.63 1.92
C PRO A 177 12.88 1.70 1.37
N VAL A 178 12.53 0.48 0.95
CA VAL A 178 13.46 -0.46 0.28
C VAL A 178 13.70 -0.01 -1.17
N VAL A 179 12.64 0.36 -1.89
CA VAL A 179 12.73 0.92 -3.26
C VAL A 179 13.62 2.16 -3.27
N GLY A 180 13.41 3.10 -2.35
CA GLY A 180 14.23 4.31 -2.23
C GLY A 180 15.71 4.03 -1.99
N ARG A 181 16.06 2.97 -1.24
CA ARG A 181 17.46 2.52 -1.09
C ARG A 181 18.02 1.91 -2.38
N ALA A 182 17.19 1.20 -3.13
CA ALA A 182 17.58 0.63 -4.42
C ALA A 182 17.83 1.72 -5.46
N VAL A 183 16.99 2.77 -5.50
CA VAL A 183 17.20 3.96 -6.33
C VAL A 183 18.49 4.68 -5.91
N GLY A 184 18.72 4.85 -4.61
CA GLY A 184 19.96 5.40 -4.05
C GLY A 184 21.22 4.67 -4.52
N GLU A 185 21.22 3.35 -4.40
CA GLU A 185 22.30 2.50 -4.89
C GLU A 185 22.48 2.64 -6.41
N ARG A 186 21.38 2.71 -7.15
CA ARG A 186 21.40 2.80 -8.60
C ARG A 186 21.96 4.12 -9.12
N LEU A 187 21.63 5.23 -8.45
CA LEU A 187 22.05 6.57 -8.87
C LEU A 187 23.41 6.97 -8.30
N TYR A 188 23.70 6.58 -7.06
CA TYR A 188 24.85 7.08 -6.29
C TYR A 188 25.80 5.98 -5.81
N GLY A 189 25.46 4.71 -6.00
CA GLY A 189 26.23 3.59 -5.45
C GLY A 189 26.08 3.43 -3.94
N ASP A 190 25.10 4.09 -3.31
CA ASP A 190 24.93 4.16 -1.86
C ASP A 190 23.48 3.82 -1.45
N ARG A 191 23.31 2.70 -0.73
CA ARG A 191 22.00 2.26 -0.18
C ARG A 191 21.55 3.05 1.04
N SER A 192 22.45 3.76 1.70
CA SER A 192 22.10 4.58 2.87
C SER A 192 21.36 5.86 2.46
N ARG A 193 21.65 6.36 1.25
CA ARG A 193 20.92 7.46 0.63
C ARG A 193 19.62 6.96 0.02
N ARG A 194 18.48 7.26 0.65
CA ARG A 194 17.16 7.01 0.03
C ARG A 194 16.85 8.09 -0.99
N VAL A 195 16.24 7.69 -2.10
CA VAL A 195 15.82 8.60 -3.18
C VAL A 195 14.36 8.32 -3.51
N ASP A 196 13.53 9.33 -3.27
CA ASP A 196 12.08 9.24 -3.44
C ASP A 196 11.68 9.36 -4.92
N ALA A 197 10.49 8.88 -5.27
CA ALA A 197 9.93 8.97 -6.62
C ALA A 197 9.89 10.41 -7.17
N MET A 198 9.68 11.42 -6.31
CA MET A 198 9.69 12.82 -6.73
C MET A 198 11.08 13.34 -7.13
N GLU A 199 12.15 12.74 -6.64
CA GLU A 199 13.52 13.11 -7.00
C GLU A 199 13.93 12.51 -8.36
N ASP A 200 13.60 11.23 -8.61
CA ASP A 200 13.90 10.52 -9.86
C ASP A 200 12.83 9.45 -10.20
N VAL A 201 11.69 9.91 -10.73
CA VAL A 201 10.53 9.03 -11.01
C VAL A 201 10.82 7.94 -12.04
N GLY A 202 11.71 8.20 -13.02
CA GLY A 202 12.00 7.23 -14.07
C GLY A 202 12.79 6.04 -13.54
N THR A 203 13.81 6.29 -12.72
CA THR A 203 14.58 5.22 -12.06
C THR A 203 13.73 4.49 -11.03
N HIS A 204 12.90 5.23 -10.29
CA HIS A 204 11.99 4.66 -9.31
C HIS A 204 11.03 3.66 -9.96
N VAL A 205 10.26 4.09 -10.97
CA VAL A 205 9.33 3.21 -11.70
C VAL A 205 10.07 2.04 -12.38
N SER A 206 11.27 2.25 -12.92
CA SER A 206 12.04 1.16 -13.55
C SER A 206 12.38 0.04 -12.56
N LEU A 207 12.77 0.40 -11.33
CA LEU A 207 13.12 -0.57 -10.30
C LEU A 207 11.88 -1.24 -9.68
N GLU A 208 10.79 -0.50 -9.48
CA GLU A 208 9.54 -1.07 -9.01
C GLU A 208 8.98 -2.10 -10.01
N VAL A 209 8.94 -1.75 -11.30
CA VAL A 209 8.49 -2.67 -12.36
C VAL A 209 9.45 -3.86 -12.47
N GLY A 210 10.76 -3.62 -12.31
CA GLY A 210 11.78 -4.66 -12.27
C GLY A 210 11.55 -5.68 -11.15
N VAL A 211 11.23 -5.22 -9.94
CA VAL A 211 10.92 -6.12 -8.81
C VAL A 211 9.56 -6.77 -8.95
N ASP A 212 8.56 -6.09 -9.53
CA ASP A 212 7.26 -6.66 -9.89
C ASP A 212 7.42 -7.87 -10.83
N VAL A 213 8.25 -7.74 -11.87
CA VAL A 213 8.57 -8.84 -12.79
C VAL A 213 9.31 -9.97 -12.09
N ALA A 214 10.23 -9.65 -11.16
CA ALA A 214 10.95 -10.66 -10.39
C ALA A 214 10.01 -11.45 -9.48
N VAL A 215 9.15 -10.76 -8.71
CA VAL A 215 8.13 -11.37 -7.84
C VAL A 215 7.14 -12.19 -8.66
N LEU A 216 6.68 -11.69 -9.81
CA LEU A 216 5.80 -12.44 -10.73
C LEU A 216 6.38 -13.80 -11.14
N ARG A 217 7.71 -13.88 -11.30
CA ARG A 217 8.40 -15.10 -11.71
C ARG A 217 8.72 -16.04 -10.56
N LEU A 218 8.82 -15.51 -9.33
CA LEU A 218 9.23 -16.27 -8.16
C LEU A 218 8.05 -16.82 -7.35
N GLU A 219 6.92 -16.13 -7.35
CA GLU A 219 5.76 -16.51 -6.56
C GLU A 219 4.80 -17.37 -7.40
N GLU A 220 4.61 -18.63 -7.01
CA GLU A 220 3.83 -19.62 -7.76
C GLU A 220 2.30 -19.40 -7.67
N ASP A 221 1.83 -18.83 -6.57
CA ASP A 221 0.41 -18.70 -6.23
C ASP A 221 0.05 -17.23 -5.97
N LEU A 222 0.33 -16.39 -6.97
CA LEU A 222 -0.07 -14.99 -6.96
C LEU A 222 -1.55 -14.85 -7.32
N PRO A 223 -2.36 -14.16 -6.50
CA PRO A 223 -3.69 -13.75 -6.90
C PRO A 223 -3.64 -12.95 -8.19
N ARG A 224 -4.59 -13.21 -9.08
CA ARG A 224 -4.75 -12.38 -10.28
C ARG A 224 -5.40 -11.06 -9.88
N PRO A 225 -4.96 -9.94 -10.47
CA PRO A 225 -5.68 -8.69 -10.36
C PRO A 225 -7.15 -8.90 -10.76
N PRO A 226 -8.12 -8.30 -10.04
CA PRO A 226 -9.53 -8.45 -10.36
C PRO A 226 -9.86 -8.10 -11.82
N GLY A 227 -10.60 -8.99 -12.48
CA GLY A 227 -10.93 -8.85 -13.91
C GLY A 227 -12.19 -8.02 -14.19
N ARG A 228 -13.02 -7.81 -13.16
CA ARG A 228 -14.28 -7.05 -13.23
C ARG A 228 -14.23 -5.88 -12.24
N PRO A 229 -14.78 -4.70 -12.57
CA PRO A 229 -14.79 -3.56 -11.64
C PRO A 229 -15.58 -3.88 -10.37
N PHE A 230 -15.04 -3.50 -9.21
CA PHE A 230 -15.76 -3.63 -7.94
C PHE A 230 -16.95 -2.69 -7.85
N PHE A 231 -16.77 -1.46 -8.36
CA PHE A 231 -17.82 -0.46 -8.49
C PHE A 231 -18.41 -0.49 -9.92
N PRO A 232 -19.57 -1.12 -10.17
CA PRO A 232 -20.21 -1.09 -11.48
C PRO A 232 -20.79 0.29 -11.79
N VAL A 233 -20.92 0.62 -13.08
CA VAL A 233 -21.54 1.87 -13.56
C VAL A 233 -22.96 1.98 -12.99
N GLY A 234 -23.23 3.07 -12.26
CA GLY A 234 -24.52 3.31 -11.59
C GLY A 234 -24.64 2.77 -10.16
N GLY A 235 -23.58 2.17 -9.59
CA GLY A 235 -23.60 1.61 -8.23
C GLY A 235 -22.35 1.89 -7.38
N ARG A 236 -22.58 1.96 -6.06
CA ARG A 236 -21.67 1.59 -4.95
C ARG A 236 -20.32 2.30 -4.77
N VAL A 237 -19.85 3.20 -5.64
CA VAL A 237 -18.70 4.08 -5.31
C VAL A 237 -19.02 5.04 -4.13
N ARG A 238 -20.28 5.08 -3.68
CA ARG A 238 -20.76 5.82 -2.51
C ARG A 238 -19.96 5.52 -1.24
N HIS A 239 -19.46 4.30 -1.09
CA HIS A 239 -18.60 3.95 0.05
C HIS A 239 -17.29 4.75 0.04
N LEU A 240 -16.55 4.69 -1.08
CA LEU A 240 -15.33 5.48 -1.26
C LEU A 240 -15.60 6.98 -1.17
N ILE A 241 -16.68 7.48 -1.78
CA ILE A 241 -17.05 8.92 -1.70
C ILE A 241 -17.30 9.35 -0.27
N ARG A 242 -18.04 8.56 0.53
CA ARG A 242 -18.30 8.89 1.94
C ARG A 242 -17.01 8.93 2.74
N ALA A 243 -16.11 7.96 2.54
CA ALA A 243 -14.83 7.94 3.23
C ALA A 243 -13.94 9.14 2.83
N LEU A 244 -13.90 9.48 1.54
CA LEU A 244 -13.17 10.65 1.05
C LEU A 244 -13.75 11.96 1.58
N ALA A 245 -15.08 12.09 1.63
CA ALA A 245 -15.75 13.26 2.19
C ALA A 245 -15.50 13.38 3.70
N GLU A 246 -15.60 12.27 4.45
CA GLU A 246 -15.32 12.24 5.89
C GLU A 246 -13.87 12.60 6.22
N THR A 247 -12.92 12.19 5.38
CA THR A 247 -11.48 12.42 5.63
C THR A 247 -11.02 13.79 5.14
N TYR A 248 -11.46 14.20 3.95
CA TYR A 248 -10.90 15.34 3.23
C TYR A 248 -11.87 16.48 2.99
N ASP A 249 -13.13 16.38 3.43
CA ASP A 249 -14.13 17.43 3.21
C ASP A 249 -14.20 17.84 1.72
N LEU A 250 -14.28 16.83 0.86
CA LEU A 250 -14.34 16.97 -0.59
C LEU A 250 -15.59 16.30 -1.15
N GLU A 251 -16.30 17.01 -2.02
CA GLU A 251 -17.35 16.44 -2.86
C GLU A 251 -16.76 15.85 -4.16
N TRP A 252 -17.23 14.67 -4.53
CA TRP A 252 -16.75 13.93 -5.69
C TRP A 252 -17.89 13.63 -6.64
N ASP A 253 -17.67 13.80 -7.95
CA ASP A 253 -18.60 13.32 -8.95
C ASP A 253 -18.57 11.77 -8.99
N PRO A 254 -19.67 11.08 -8.66
CA PRO A 254 -19.69 9.62 -8.66
C PRO A 254 -19.39 9.01 -10.01
N SER A 255 -19.78 9.69 -11.09
CA SER A 255 -19.57 9.19 -12.46
C SER A 255 -18.08 9.19 -12.81
N SER A 256 -17.38 10.29 -12.55
CA SER A 256 -15.94 10.41 -12.74
C SER A 256 -15.15 9.34 -11.97
N LEU A 257 -15.35 9.21 -10.65
CA LEU A 257 -14.63 8.20 -9.85
C LEU A 257 -14.89 6.77 -10.35
N THR A 258 -16.15 6.46 -10.70
CA THR A 258 -16.50 5.14 -11.25
C THR A 258 -15.80 4.89 -12.58
N GLN A 259 -15.80 5.87 -13.49
CA GLN A 259 -15.13 5.76 -14.79
C GLN A 259 -13.62 5.51 -14.64
N HIS A 260 -12.95 6.24 -13.74
CA HIS A 260 -11.52 6.05 -13.48
C HIS A 260 -11.23 4.66 -12.90
N HIS A 261 -12.03 4.19 -11.94
CA HIS A 261 -11.89 2.85 -11.38
C HIS A 261 -12.12 1.74 -12.42
N VAL A 262 -13.17 1.86 -13.25
CA VAL A 262 -13.45 0.90 -14.33
C VAL A 262 -12.31 0.88 -15.35
N ARG A 263 -11.79 2.05 -15.74
CA ARG A 263 -10.67 2.17 -16.66
C ARG A 263 -9.42 1.50 -16.10
N ALA A 264 -9.09 1.78 -14.84
CA ALA A 264 -7.96 1.16 -14.16
C ALA A 264 -8.07 -0.36 -14.12
N THR A 265 -9.21 -0.89 -13.66
CA THR A 265 -9.46 -2.34 -13.60
C THR A 265 -9.28 -3.00 -14.97
N ARG A 266 -9.78 -2.37 -16.04
CA ARG A 266 -9.66 -2.89 -17.41
C ARG A 266 -8.21 -2.96 -17.90
N LEU A 267 -7.37 -2.05 -17.44
CA LEU A 267 -5.95 -2.01 -17.79
C LEU A 267 -5.15 -3.01 -16.94
N THR A 268 -5.37 -3.01 -15.62
CA THR A 268 -4.61 -3.84 -14.68
C THR A 268 -4.89 -5.33 -14.78
N ARG A 269 -6.07 -5.76 -15.28
CA ARG A 269 -6.34 -7.19 -15.52
C ARG A 269 -5.36 -7.84 -16.52
N TRP A 270 -4.72 -7.03 -17.37
CA TRP A 270 -3.72 -7.50 -18.34
C TRP A 270 -2.29 -7.41 -17.79
N TRP A 271 -2.11 -6.82 -16.60
CA TRP A 271 -0.81 -6.50 -16.02
C TRP A 271 0.16 -7.69 -15.97
N PRO A 272 -0.22 -8.89 -15.49
CA PRO A 272 0.72 -10.01 -15.44
C PRO A 272 1.22 -10.43 -16.83
N ARG A 273 0.35 -10.35 -17.86
CA ARG A 273 0.73 -10.65 -19.24
C ARG A 273 1.63 -9.55 -19.82
N THR A 274 1.34 -8.29 -19.51
CA THR A 274 2.19 -7.17 -19.94
C THR A 274 3.60 -7.31 -19.35
N LEU A 275 3.69 -7.55 -18.04
CA LEU A 275 4.96 -7.75 -17.34
C LEU A 275 5.73 -8.97 -17.82
N SER A 276 5.05 -10.09 -18.12
CA SER A 276 5.73 -11.31 -18.59
C SER A 276 6.41 -11.14 -19.95
N LEU A 277 6.02 -10.13 -20.73
CA LEU A 277 6.61 -9.80 -22.02
C LEU A 277 7.75 -8.76 -21.92
N LEU A 278 7.92 -8.10 -20.77
CA LEU A 278 8.96 -7.10 -20.59
C LEU A 278 10.32 -7.78 -20.38
N PRO A 279 11.33 -7.51 -21.22
CA PRO A 279 12.69 -7.95 -20.95
C PRO A 279 13.26 -7.15 -19.76
N LEU A 280 13.89 -7.84 -18.82
CA LEU A 280 14.66 -7.19 -17.76
C LEU A 280 16.01 -6.75 -18.33
N HIS A 281 16.36 -5.49 -18.13
CA HIS A 281 17.64 -4.96 -18.57
C HIS A 281 18.69 -5.03 -17.44
N PRO A 282 19.95 -5.41 -17.72
CA PRO A 282 21.00 -5.37 -16.70
C PRO A 282 21.11 -3.97 -16.09
N SER A 283 21.17 -3.87 -14.76
CA SER A 283 21.45 -2.60 -14.10
C SER A 283 22.83 -2.10 -14.50
N LEU A 284 22.87 -0.88 -15.04
CA LEU A 284 24.13 -0.23 -15.38
C LEU A 284 24.80 0.33 -14.12
N PRO A 285 26.15 0.33 -14.06
CA PRO A 285 26.85 0.98 -12.96
C PRO A 285 26.53 2.49 -12.91
N PRO A 286 26.63 3.12 -11.72
CA PRO A 286 26.44 4.56 -11.59
C PRO A 286 27.30 5.33 -12.60
N GLY A 287 26.70 6.28 -13.31
CA GLY A 287 27.40 7.11 -14.29
C GLY A 287 27.73 6.43 -15.64
N ALA A 288 27.38 5.16 -15.86
CA ALA A 288 27.63 4.50 -17.15
C ALA A 288 26.92 5.22 -18.31
N PRO A 289 27.59 5.41 -19.46
CA PRO A 289 26.94 5.95 -20.65
C PRO A 289 25.89 4.95 -21.17
N PRO A 290 24.74 5.43 -21.67
CA PRO A 290 23.75 4.54 -22.26
C PRO A 290 24.33 3.84 -23.49
N PRO A 291 23.90 2.60 -23.80
CA PRO A 291 24.40 1.85 -24.95
C PRO A 291 24.20 2.65 -26.25
N SER A 292 25.21 2.67 -27.13
CA SER A 292 25.29 3.49 -28.35
C SER A 292 24.32 3.12 -29.48
N THR A 293 23.39 2.20 -29.22
CA THR A 293 22.38 1.73 -30.18
C THR A 293 21.43 2.84 -30.62
N PHE A 294 20.74 2.66 -31.76
CA PHE A 294 19.76 3.61 -32.29
C PHE A 294 18.63 3.93 -31.27
N LEU A 295 18.13 2.91 -30.54
CA LEU A 295 17.26 3.12 -29.38
C LEU A 295 17.92 3.93 -28.26
N GLY A 296 19.23 3.76 -28.05
CA GLY A 296 20.05 4.55 -27.12
C GLY A 296 20.11 6.06 -27.45
N ARG A 297 19.97 6.43 -28.73
CA ARG A 297 19.91 7.84 -29.16
C ARG A 297 18.51 8.46 -29.02
N VAL A 298 17.45 7.70 -29.34
CA VAL A 298 16.05 8.11 -29.10
C VAL A 298 15.76 8.26 -27.59
N THR A 299 16.47 7.50 -26.76
CA THR A 299 16.35 7.58 -25.29
C THR A 299 17.24 8.63 -24.64
N ARG A 300 18.16 9.26 -25.40
CA ARG A 300 18.91 10.45 -24.94
C ARG A 300 18.02 11.69 -24.84
N THR A 301 16.96 11.73 -25.65
CA THR A 301 15.96 12.83 -25.66
C THR A 301 14.83 12.63 -24.65
N GLN A 302 14.66 11.41 -24.11
CA GLN A 302 13.75 11.17 -22.99
C GLN A 302 14.48 11.42 -21.68
N ASN A 303 14.02 12.43 -20.95
CA ASN A 303 14.54 12.75 -19.62
C ASN A 303 14.54 11.49 -18.75
N ARG A 304 15.64 11.21 -18.03
CA ARG A 304 15.72 10.15 -16.98
C ARG A 304 14.62 10.26 -15.91
N ARG A 305 13.84 11.35 -15.93
CA ARG A 305 12.69 11.66 -15.09
C ARG A 305 11.33 11.34 -15.74
N ASP A 306 11.30 10.53 -16.79
CA ASP A 306 10.05 10.11 -17.44
C ASP A 306 9.62 8.73 -16.91
N ALA A 307 8.45 8.67 -16.27
CA ALA A 307 7.89 7.44 -15.71
C ALA A 307 7.58 6.39 -16.79
N LEU A 308 7.17 6.82 -17.99
CA LEU A 308 6.91 5.91 -19.11
C LEU A 308 8.20 5.22 -19.57
N ALA A 309 9.30 5.98 -19.63
CA ALA A 309 10.61 5.43 -19.97
C ALA A 309 11.07 4.41 -18.92
N GLY A 310 10.83 4.68 -17.63
CA GLY A 310 11.09 3.74 -16.54
C GLY A 310 10.32 2.43 -16.71
N PHE A 311 9.02 2.53 -16.96
CA PHE A 311 8.16 1.35 -17.14
C PHE A 311 8.56 0.49 -18.35
N LEU A 312 8.85 1.10 -19.49
CA LEU A 312 9.20 0.37 -20.72
C LEU A 312 10.58 -0.27 -20.66
N ARG A 313 11.41 0.09 -19.68
CA ARG A 313 12.79 -0.39 -19.51
C ARG A 313 13.02 -0.79 -18.05
N PRO A 314 12.34 -1.84 -17.56
CA PRO A 314 12.55 -2.29 -16.19
C PRO A 314 13.98 -2.80 -16.03
N GLU A 315 14.63 -2.35 -14.96
CA GLU A 315 15.95 -2.84 -14.60
C GLU A 315 15.83 -4.16 -13.84
N ALA A 316 16.75 -5.09 -14.11
CA ALA A 316 16.87 -6.34 -13.36
C ALA A 316 17.23 -6.00 -11.91
N PRO A 317 16.36 -6.26 -10.93
CA PRO A 317 16.63 -5.90 -9.55
C PRO A 317 17.82 -6.73 -9.03
N ARG A 318 18.65 -6.10 -8.18
CA ARG A 318 19.73 -6.81 -7.49
C ARG A 318 19.16 -7.82 -6.49
N ALA A 319 19.89 -8.90 -6.24
CA ALA A 319 19.43 -9.99 -5.36
C ALA A 319 18.98 -9.50 -3.97
N TRP A 320 19.75 -8.61 -3.34
CA TRP A 320 19.41 -8.03 -2.03
C TRP A 320 18.07 -7.26 -2.05
N PHE A 321 17.76 -6.60 -3.17
CA PHE A 321 16.53 -5.80 -3.30
C PHE A 321 15.33 -6.73 -3.39
N VAL A 322 15.43 -7.79 -4.20
CA VAL A 322 14.39 -8.83 -4.28
C VAL A 322 14.18 -9.51 -2.92
N GLU A 323 15.25 -9.87 -2.22
CA GLU A 323 15.19 -10.49 -0.89
C GLU A 323 14.51 -9.57 0.13
N ALA A 324 14.89 -8.29 0.19
CA ALA A 324 14.29 -7.32 1.10
C ALA A 324 12.80 -7.05 0.80
N VAL A 325 12.39 -7.04 -0.48
CA VAL A 325 10.97 -6.94 -0.84
C VAL A 325 10.19 -8.18 -0.41
N ARG A 326 10.76 -9.39 -0.55
CA ARG A 326 10.12 -10.63 -0.08
C ARG A 326 10.00 -10.68 1.43
N GLU A 327 11.02 -10.24 2.16
CA GLU A 327 10.95 -10.07 3.62
C GLU A 327 9.86 -9.07 4.01
N GLY A 328 9.74 -7.95 3.29
CA GLY A 328 8.66 -6.98 3.47
C GLY A 328 7.27 -7.58 3.24
N ILE A 329 7.11 -8.40 2.20
CA ILE A 329 5.85 -9.10 1.91
C ILE A 329 5.42 -9.98 3.09
N GLU A 330 6.33 -10.79 3.64
CA GLU A 330 6.04 -11.66 4.79
C GLU A 330 5.80 -10.85 6.07
N THR A 331 6.59 -9.80 6.29
CA THR A 331 6.46 -8.91 7.46
C THR A 331 5.09 -8.27 7.50
N VAL A 332 4.62 -7.74 6.37
CA VAL A 332 3.29 -7.12 6.26
C VAL A 332 2.19 -8.15 6.46
N ALA A 333 2.30 -9.34 5.85
CA ALA A 333 1.29 -10.38 6.00
C ALA A 333 1.14 -10.84 7.46
N VAL A 334 2.25 -11.06 8.16
CA VAL A 334 2.25 -11.44 9.59
C VAL A 334 1.73 -10.28 10.45
N GLY A 335 2.18 -9.05 10.18
CA GLY A 335 1.77 -7.84 10.90
C GLY A 335 0.31 -7.45 10.68
N PHE A 336 -0.30 -7.86 9.56
CA PHE A 336 -1.66 -7.49 9.18
C PHE A 336 -2.69 -7.90 10.25
N ARG A 337 -2.45 -9.02 10.92
CA ARG A 337 -3.28 -9.47 12.04
C ARG A 337 -3.37 -8.42 13.16
N SER A 338 -2.26 -7.80 13.53
CA SER A 338 -2.25 -6.75 14.55
C SER A 338 -3.03 -5.50 14.10
N ALA A 339 -3.00 -5.21 12.80
CA ALA A 339 -3.82 -4.12 12.24
C ALA A 339 -5.31 -4.46 12.32
N VAL A 340 -5.70 -5.71 12.06
CA VAL A 340 -7.07 -6.19 12.22
C VAL A 340 -7.53 -6.12 13.68
N GLU A 341 -6.76 -6.69 14.61
CA GLU A 341 -7.10 -6.76 16.03
C GLU A 341 -7.20 -5.37 16.68
N SER A 342 -6.39 -4.40 16.22
CA SER A 342 -6.44 -3.01 16.70
C SER A 342 -7.46 -2.13 15.98
N GLY A 343 -8.18 -2.64 14.96
CA GLY A 343 -9.09 -1.83 14.14
C GLY A 343 -8.37 -0.70 13.42
N LEU A 344 -7.15 -0.94 12.92
CA LEU A 344 -6.21 0.04 12.37
C LEU A 344 -5.73 1.11 13.36
N GLY A 345 -5.87 0.88 14.67
CA GLY A 345 -5.37 1.79 15.71
C GLY A 345 -3.85 1.95 15.70
N CYS A 346 -3.11 0.96 15.16
CA CYS A 346 -1.66 1.02 15.01
C CYS A 346 -1.19 1.78 13.76
N ILE A 347 -2.07 2.05 12.79
CA ILE A 347 -1.70 2.75 11.55
C ILE A 347 -1.79 4.25 11.81
N VAL A 348 -0.64 4.93 11.85
CA VAL A 348 -0.59 6.40 11.92
C VAL A 348 -0.98 6.97 10.55
N ASN A 349 -0.77 8.26 10.28
CA ASN A 349 -0.85 8.82 8.95
C ASN A 349 0.56 8.91 8.34
N PRO A 350 1.20 7.83 7.89
CA PRO A 350 2.51 7.93 7.25
C PRO A 350 2.38 8.52 5.84
N ASN A 351 3.45 9.14 5.35
CA ASN A 351 3.72 9.26 3.94
C ASN A 351 4.16 7.87 3.45
N LEU A 352 3.41 7.30 2.51
CA LEU A 352 3.63 5.93 2.06
C LEU A 352 4.98 5.73 1.36
N GLU A 353 5.58 6.78 0.80
CA GLU A 353 6.90 6.73 0.18
C GLU A 353 8.03 6.58 1.20
N THR A 354 7.94 7.31 2.32
CA THR A 354 9.05 7.44 3.28
C THR A 354 8.83 6.64 4.56
N GLY A 355 7.58 6.25 4.85
CA GLY A 355 7.14 5.68 6.12
C GLY A 355 7.09 6.68 7.28
N GLN A 356 7.46 7.95 7.05
CA GLN A 356 7.45 9.00 8.08
C GLN A 356 6.05 9.62 8.22
N GLU A 357 5.74 10.28 9.33
CA GLU A 357 4.44 10.92 9.51
C GLU A 357 4.15 11.98 8.41
N SER A 358 3.04 11.78 7.69
CA SER A 358 2.46 12.74 6.76
C SER A 358 1.77 13.85 7.54
N ARG A 359 2.38 15.03 7.50
CA ARG A 359 1.76 16.30 7.89
C ARG A 359 2.16 17.36 6.88
N GLU A 360 1.23 18.28 6.61
CA GLU A 360 1.56 19.44 5.80
C GLU A 360 2.69 20.24 6.46
N GLY A 361 3.69 20.65 5.68
CA GLY A 361 4.86 21.34 6.22
C GLY A 361 5.85 20.41 6.93
N ALA A 362 5.68 19.08 6.86
CA ALA A 362 6.71 18.12 7.25
C ALA A 362 8.00 18.25 6.41
N GLY A 363 7.95 19.00 5.31
CA GLY A 363 9.07 19.23 4.41
C GLY A 363 9.22 18.20 3.29
N HIS A 364 8.30 17.23 3.18
CA HIS A 364 8.30 16.28 2.06
C HIS A 364 7.57 16.87 0.84
N PRO A 365 8.24 17.04 -0.33
CA PRO A 365 7.66 17.74 -1.49
C PRO A 365 6.35 17.14 -2.02
N ALA A 366 6.20 15.82 -2.01
CA ALA A 366 4.98 15.16 -2.47
C ALA A 366 3.79 15.41 -1.53
N THR A 367 4.04 15.42 -0.21
CA THR A 367 3.05 15.72 0.82
C THR A 367 2.58 17.15 0.70
N ASP A 368 3.51 18.09 0.56
CA ASP A 368 3.15 19.49 0.39
C ASP A 368 2.42 19.75 -0.93
N LEU A 369 2.76 19.02 -2.00
CA LEU A 369 2.04 19.10 -3.28
C LEU A 369 0.61 18.55 -3.17
N ALA A 370 0.44 17.36 -2.60
CA ALA A 370 -0.88 16.75 -2.42
C ALA A 370 -1.78 17.61 -1.50
N ALA A 371 -1.22 18.18 -0.43
CA ALA A 371 -1.94 19.11 0.45
C ALA A 371 -2.35 20.40 -0.27
N ARG A 372 -1.49 20.95 -1.15
CA ARG A 372 -1.86 22.09 -2.01
C ARG A 372 -2.97 21.73 -2.98
N ASN A 373 -2.88 20.58 -3.64
CA ASN A 373 -3.91 20.09 -4.58
C ASN A 373 -5.26 19.93 -3.87
N LEU A 374 -5.25 19.40 -2.63
CA LEU A 374 -6.43 19.31 -1.77
C LEU A 374 -7.08 20.67 -1.51
N ARG A 375 -6.28 21.68 -1.11
CA ARG A 375 -6.80 23.04 -0.87
C ARG A 375 -7.36 23.68 -2.13
N GLU A 376 -6.69 23.49 -3.26
CA GLU A 376 -7.17 24.02 -4.53
C GLU A 376 -8.50 23.38 -4.92
N ALA A 377 -8.64 22.07 -4.74
CA ALA A 377 -9.89 21.35 -4.98
C ALA A 377 -11.03 21.89 -4.09
N ARG A 378 -10.79 22.03 -2.78
CA ARG A 378 -11.76 22.63 -1.83
C ARG A 378 -12.19 24.03 -2.26
N ARG A 379 -11.24 24.89 -2.65
CA ARG A 379 -11.51 26.26 -3.07
C ARG A 379 -12.37 26.33 -4.33
N LYS A 380 -12.22 25.39 -5.26
CA LYS A 380 -13.00 25.38 -6.51
C LYS A 380 -14.48 25.05 -6.28
N GLY A 381 -14.85 24.44 -5.14
CA GLY A 381 -16.24 24.27 -4.70
C GLY A 381 -17.16 23.51 -5.67
N LEU A 382 -16.59 22.84 -6.68
CA LEU A 382 -17.30 22.02 -7.64
C LEU A 382 -16.92 20.56 -7.37
N PRO A 383 -17.86 19.61 -7.58
CA PRO A 383 -17.54 18.19 -7.53
C PRO A 383 -16.35 17.95 -8.46
N ILE A 384 -15.32 17.26 -7.96
CA ILE A 384 -14.11 17.01 -8.73
C ILE A 384 -14.49 16.15 -9.94
N ARG A 385 -14.51 16.79 -11.12
CA ARG A 385 -14.68 16.15 -12.43
C ARG A 385 -13.28 15.94 -12.98
N GLY A 386 -12.87 14.67 -13.06
CA GLY A 386 -11.50 14.30 -13.39
C GLY A 386 -11.07 14.59 -14.82
#